data_AF-A0A438ADC6-F1
#
_entry.id   AF-A0A438ADC6-F1
#
_cell.length_a   1.000
_cell.length_b   1.000
_cell.length_c   1.000
_cell.angle_alpha   90.00
_cell.angle_beta   90.00
_cell.angle_gamma   90.00
#
_symmetry.space_group_name_H-M   'P 1'
#
loop_
_entity.id
_entity.type
_entity.pdbx_description
1 polymer ?
#
loop_
_entity_poly.entity_id
_entity_poly.type
_entity_poly.pdbx_seq_one_letter_code
_entity_poly.pdbx_strand_id
1 'polypeptide(L)'
;MTGRLVVLTTILLAACSPNLGTDLTRASAKSAVRPVLAQRMPGVNAEPAVNCVIDNASSTEIRALASDAVTGPTEATVQTVAGVLGRPGTVTCLQAAIPQMRL
;
A
#
# COMPACT_ATOMS: atom_id res chain seq x y z
N MET A 1 -31.49 -42.64 18.56
CA MET A 1 -31.57 -41.22 18.99
C MET A 1 -30.59 -41.10 20.13
N THR A 2 -29.50 -40.33 20.14
CA THR A 2 -29.21 -38.99 19.60
C THR A 2 -27.74 -38.77 19.99
N GLY A 3 -26.81 -38.50 19.06
CA GLY A 3 -25.41 -38.30 19.49
C GLY A 3 -24.41 -37.96 18.39
N ARG A 4 -24.83 -37.41 17.25
CA ARG A 4 -23.96 -37.22 16.08
C ARG A 4 -24.17 -35.88 15.36
N LEU A 5 -24.51 -34.81 16.09
CA LEU A 5 -24.96 -33.57 15.45
C LEU A 5 -24.49 -32.25 16.09
N VAL A 6 -23.38 -32.23 16.84
CA VAL A 6 -22.89 -30.98 17.47
C VAL A 6 -21.48 -30.55 17.02
N VAL A 7 -20.75 -31.34 16.22
CA VAL A 7 -19.34 -31.04 15.93
C VAL A 7 -19.10 -30.31 14.60
N LEU A 8 -20.13 -30.08 13.77
CA LEU A 8 -19.91 -29.59 12.39
C LEU A 8 -19.95 -28.06 12.20
N THR A 9 -20.19 -27.26 13.25
CA THR A 9 -20.52 -25.83 13.08
C THR A 9 -19.41 -24.84 13.49
N THR A 10 -18.24 -25.31 13.96
CA THR A 10 -17.20 -24.43 14.56
C THR A 10 -15.95 -24.17 13.71
N ILE A 11 -15.84 -24.68 12.47
CA ILE A 11 -14.55 -24.67 11.73
C ILE A 11 -14.39 -23.53 10.70
N LEU A 12 -15.41 -22.70 10.44
CA LEU A 12 -15.32 -21.70 9.36
C LEU A 12 -14.63 -20.36 9.71
N LEU A 13 -14.17 -20.13 10.95
CA LEU A 13 -13.58 -18.83 11.35
C LEU A 13 -12.04 -18.77 11.43
N ALA A 14 -11.32 -19.87 11.16
CA ALA A 14 -9.87 -19.93 11.38
C ALA A 14 -9.00 -19.42 10.21
N ALA A 15 -9.59 -18.92 9.12
CA ALA A 15 -8.84 -18.48 7.93
C ALA A 15 -8.62 -16.95 7.84
N CYS A 16 -8.83 -16.20 8.93
CA CYS A 16 -8.51 -14.78 8.96
C CYS A 16 -6.98 -14.61 8.95
N SER A 17 -6.41 -14.65 7.75
CA SER A 17 -4.98 -14.42 7.55
C SER A 17 -4.70 -12.97 7.92
N PRO A 18 -3.84 -12.69 8.92
CA PRO A 18 -3.54 -11.31 9.33
C PRO A 18 -3.00 -10.46 8.17
N ASN A 19 -2.48 -11.13 7.13
CA ASN A 19 -1.93 -10.53 5.93
C ASN A 19 -2.99 -9.88 5.02
N LEU A 20 -4.24 -10.37 5.01
CA LEU A 20 -5.30 -9.83 4.14
C LEU A 20 -5.59 -8.34 4.44
N GLY A 21 -5.64 -7.98 5.73
CA GLY A 21 -5.84 -6.59 6.15
C GLY A 21 -4.66 -5.69 5.81
N THR A 22 -3.43 -6.19 5.92
CA THR A 22 -2.23 -5.42 5.56
C THR A 22 -2.11 -5.21 4.06
N ASP A 23 -2.44 -6.22 3.27
CA ASP A 23 -2.40 -6.15 1.80
C ASP A 23 -3.45 -5.18 1.26
N LEU A 24 -4.67 -5.23 1.81
CA LEU A 24 -5.72 -4.28 1.46
C LEU A 24 -5.33 -2.84 1.84
N THR A 25 -4.79 -2.63 3.04
CA THR A 25 -4.35 -1.30 3.48
C THR A 25 -3.26 -0.74 2.55
N ARG A 26 -2.29 -1.58 2.18
CA ARG A 26 -1.24 -1.20 1.21
C ARG A 26 -1.82 -0.90 -0.16
N ALA A 27 -2.77 -1.70 -0.66
CA ALA A 27 -3.43 -1.47 -1.94
C ALA A 27 -4.20 -0.13 -1.95
N SER A 28 -4.94 0.18 -0.88
CA SER A 28 -5.60 1.47 -0.73
C SER A 28 -4.59 2.62 -0.71
N ALA A 29 -3.52 2.50 0.07
CA ALA A 29 -2.46 3.51 0.11
C ALA A 29 -1.82 3.75 -1.28
N LYS A 30 -1.59 2.69 -2.08
CA LYS A 30 -1.11 2.82 -3.47
C LYS A 30 -2.05 3.69 -4.31
N SER A 31 -3.37 3.56 -4.13
CA SER A 31 -4.36 4.34 -4.87
C SER A 31 -4.28 5.84 -4.57
N ALA A 32 -3.96 6.23 -3.33
CA ALA A 32 -3.74 7.63 -2.97
C ALA A 32 -2.38 8.18 -3.46
N VAL A 33 -1.32 7.36 -3.42
CA VAL A 33 0.03 7.78 -3.79
C VAL A 33 0.22 7.94 -5.30
N ARG A 34 -0.39 7.05 -6.09
CA ARG A 34 -0.26 7.01 -7.55
C ARG A 34 -0.53 8.35 -8.25
N PRO A 35 -1.65 9.06 -8.01
CA PRO A 35 -1.88 10.36 -8.64
C PRO A 35 -0.84 11.43 -8.25
N VAL A 36 -0.33 11.40 -7.01
CA VAL A 36 0.72 12.32 -6.56
C VAL A 36 2.00 12.10 -7.37
N LEU A 37 2.42 10.85 -7.54
CA LEU A 37 3.64 10.52 -8.30
C LEU A 37 3.43 10.74 -9.81
N ALA A 38 2.26 10.43 -10.36
CA ALA A 38 1.96 10.66 -11.77
C ALA A 38 2.04 12.15 -12.17
N GLN A 39 1.66 13.05 -11.27
CA GLN A 39 1.81 14.50 -11.49
C GLN A 39 3.28 14.96 -11.49
N ARG A 40 4.15 14.29 -10.72
CA ARG A 40 5.57 14.64 -10.60
C ARG A 40 6.45 13.95 -11.63
N MET A 41 5.99 12.82 -12.17
CA MET A 41 6.68 12.01 -13.16
C MET A 41 5.81 11.83 -14.41
N PRO A 42 5.48 12.93 -15.13
CA PRO A 42 4.64 12.84 -16.31
C PRO A 42 5.34 12.05 -17.42
N GLY A 43 4.61 11.15 -18.07
CA GLY A 43 5.15 10.34 -19.17
C GLY A 43 6.16 9.26 -18.72
N VAL A 44 6.11 8.82 -17.47
CA VAL A 44 6.94 7.72 -16.96
C VAL A 44 6.02 6.72 -16.25
N ASN A 45 6.36 5.43 -16.27
CA ASN A 45 5.64 4.47 -15.44
C ASN A 45 5.96 4.73 -13.97
N ALA A 46 5.01 5.32 -13.24
CA ALA A 46 5.15 5.67 -11.83
C ALA A 46 4.97 4.47 -10.88
N GLU A 47 4.48 3.32 -11.35
CA GLU A 47 4.17 2.18 -10.48
C GLU A 47 5.38 1.65 -9.69
N PRO A 48 6.59 1.56 -10.25
CA PRO A 48 7.76 1.18 -9.48
C PRO A 48 8.06 2.19 -8.35
N ALA A 49 7.84 3.49 -8.57
CA ALA A 49 8.02 4.52 -7.55
C ALA A 49 6.94 4.43 -6.46
N VAL A 50 5.68 4.14 -6.84
CA VAL A 50 4.58 3.87 -5.89
C VAL A 50 4.97 2.72 -4.96
N ASN A 51 5.49 1.62 -5.50
CA ASN A 51 5.91 0.47 -4.69
C ASN A 51 7.04 0.84 -3.72
N CYS A 52 8.07 1.55 -4.19
CA CYS A 52 9.16 1.99 -3.33
C CYS A 52 8.69 2.88 -2.16
N VAL A 53 7.73 3.77 -2.39
CA VAL A 53 7.12 4.59 -1.33
C VAL A 53 6.38 3.70 -0.33
N ILE A 54 5.54 2.79 -0.79
CA ILE A 54 4.75 1.92 0.11
C ILE A 54 5.62 0.96 0.92
N ASP A 55 6.73 0.49 0.35
CA ASP A 55 7.64 -0.44 1.03
C ASP A 55 8.53 0.24 2.08
N ASN A 56 8.75 1.55 1.96
CA ASN A 56 9.57 2.34 2.89
C ASN A 56 8.75 3.27 3.81
N ALA A 57 7.43 3.29 3.67
CA ALA A 57 6.53 4.00 4.58
C ALA A 57 6.32 3.20 5.88
N SER A 58 6.18 3.92 6.99
CA SER A 58 5.82 3.33 8.27
C SER A 58 4.36 2.86 8.27
N SER A 59 4.00 1.96 9.19
CA SER A 59 2.62 1.47 9.28
C SER A 59 1.60 2.59 9.55
N THR A 60 2.00 3.66 10.25
CA THR A 60 1.15 4.83 10.50
C THR A 60 0.93 5.63 9.22
N GLU A 61 2.00 5.89 8.45
CA GLU A 61 1.92 6.57 7.16
C GLU A 61 1.07 5.76 6.17
N ILE A 62 1.24 4.45 6.10
CA ILE A 62 0.44 3.56 5.25
C ILE A 62 -1.05 3.67 5.58
N ARG A 63 -1.43 3.68 6.87
CA ARG A 63 -2.83 3.84 7.26
C ARG A 63 -3.38 5.22 6.89
N ALA A 64 -2.60 6.28 7.09
CA ALA A 64 -3.01 7.63 6.71
C ALA A 64 -3.23 7.72 5.18
N LEU A 65 -2.26 7.26 4.39
CA LEU A 65 -2.36 7.20 2.93
C LEU A 65 -3.52 6.32 2.45
N ALA A 66 -3.82 5.23 3.15
CA ALA A 66 -4.96 4.38 2.84
C ALA A 66 -6.31 5.07 3.08
N SER A 67 -6.43 5.88 4.14
CA SER A 67 -7.62 6.70 4.38
C SER A 67 -7.82 7.75 3.28
N ASP A 68 -6.72 8.36 2.82
CA ASP A 68 -6.74 9.33 1.72
C ASP A 68 -7.18 8.72 0.38
N ALA A 69 -7.20 7.40 0.25
CA ALA A 69 -7.68 6.74 -0.96
C ALA A 69 -9.19 6.97 -1.21
N VAL A 70 -9.95 7.22 -0.14
CA VAL A 70 -11.40 7.45 -0.21
C VAL A 70 -11.72 8.91 -0.48
N THR A 71 -11.00 9.84 0.17
CA THR A 71 -11.24 11.28 0.08
C THR A 71 -10.45 11.95 -1.05
N GLY A 72 -9.43 11.26 -1.56
CA GLY A 72 -8.44 11.78 -2.50
C GLY A 72 -7.20 12.35 -1.79
N PRO A 73 -6.07 12.47 -2.52
CA PRO A 73 -4.82 13.01 -1.98
C PRO A 73 -4.97 14.49 -1.58
N THR A 74 -4.39 14.84 -0.44
CA THR A 74 -4.31 16.21 0.09
C THR A 74 -2.85 16.70 0.12
N GLU A 75 -2.64 17.93 0.60
CA GLU A 75 -1.27 18.42 0.84
C GLU A 75 -0.51 17.54 1.86
N ALA A 76 -1.20 17.02 2.88
CA ALA A 76 -0.60 16.09 3.84
C ALA A 76 -0.15 14.79 3.18
N THR A 77 -0.91 14.29 2.19
CA THR A 77 -0.52 13.13 1.36
C THR A 77 0.76 13.43 0.60
N VAL A 78 0.85 14.62 -0.03
CA VAL A 78 2.05 15.04 -0.78
C VAL A 78 3.27 15.15 0.13
N GLN A 79 3.12 15.77 1.31
CA GLN A 79 4.20 15.89 2.29
C GLN A 79 4.68 14.52 2.79
N THR A 80 3.75 13.61 3.07
CA THR A 80 4.06 12.23 3.47
C THR A 80 4.85 11.52 2.37
N VAL A 81 4.37 11.55 1.12
CA VAL A 81 5.05 10.94 -0.02
C VAL A 81 6.44 11.53 -0.21
N ALA A 82 6.58 12.86 -0.17
CA ALA A 82 7.88 13.54 -0.30
C ALA A 82 8.85 13.15 0.84
N GLY A 83 8.37 13.08 2.07
CA GLY A 83 9.16 12.64 3.22
C GLY A 83 9.64 11.20 3.09
N VAL A 84 8.80 10.30 2.57
CA VAL A 84 9.18 8.91 2.31
C VAL A 84 10.18 8.82 1.15
N LEU A 85 9.98 9.57 0.07
CA LEU A 85 10.93 9.61 -1.07
C LEU A 85 12.33 10.04 -0.67
N GLY A 86 12.46 10.94 0.31
CA GLY A 86 13.75 11.40 0.84
C GLY A 86 14.49 10.37 1.70
N ARG A 87 13.89 9.22 2.02
CA ARG A 87 14.54 8.19 2.85
C ARG A 87 15.59 7.43 2.05
N PRO A 88 16.73 7.05 2.67
CA PRO A 88 17.79 6.32 1.98
C PRO A 88 17.32 4.97 1.39
N GLY A 89 16.43 4.26 2.10
CA GLY A 89 15.83 3.01 1.62
C GLY A 89 14.98 3.22 0.35
N THR A 90 14.21 4.30 0.30
CA THR A 90 13.38 4.64 -0.86
C THR A 90 14.23 5.04 -2.06
N VAL A 91 15.26 5.86 -1.85
CA VAL A 91 16.21 6.24 -2.92
C VAL A 91 16.89 5.00 -3.51
N THR A 92 17.34 4.08 -2.64
CA THR A 92 17.96 2.81 -3.08
C THR A 92 16.98 1.96 -3.88
N CYS A 93 15.73 1.85 -3.42
CA CYS A 93 14.68 1.13 -4.16
C CYS A 93 14.42 1.76 -5.52
N LEU A 94 14.30 3.08 -5.59
CA LEU A 94 14.07 3.80 -6.85
C LEU A 94 15.19 3.54 -7.84
N GLN A 95 16.45 3.60 -7.41
CA GLN A 95 17.61 3.32 -8.25
C GLN A 95 17.55 1.92 -8.88
N ALA A 96 17.17 0.90 -8.10
CA ALA A 96 16.99 -0.45 -8.60
C ALA A 96 15.79 -0.58 -9.57
N ALA A 97 14.78 0.27 -9.39
CA ALA A 97 13.56 0.26 -10.19
C ALA A 97 13.61 1.10 -11.48
N ILE A 98 14.61 1.99 -11.65
CA ILE A 98 14.77 2.85 -12.84
C ILE A 98 14.60 2.08 -14.17
N PRO A 99 15.18 0.88 -14.37
CA PRO A 99 15.04 0.16 -15.63
C PRO A 99 13.58 -0.17 -16.01
N GLN A 100 12.70 -0.31 -15.01
CA GLN A 100 11.28 -0.64 -15.16
C GLN A 100 10.38 0.58 -15.37
N MET A 101 10.91 1.79 -15.13
CA MET A 101 10.15 3.04 -15.24
C MET A 101 10.06 3.55 -16.69
N ARG A 102 10.90 3.03 -17.59
CA ARG A 102 10.88 3.41 -19.00
C ARG A 102 9.61 2.89 -19.68
N LEU A 103 8.98 3.78 -20.45
CA LEU A 103 7.79 3.55 -21.27
C LEU A 103 8.02 2.46 -22.32
#